data_AF-A0A5P6P4Q3-F1
#
_entry.id   AF-A0A5P6P4Q3-F1
#
_cell.length_a   1.000
_cell.length_b   1.000
_cell.length_c   1.000
_cell.angle_alpha   90.00
_cell.angle_beta   90.00
_cell.angle_gamma   90.00
#
_symmetry.space_group_name_H-M   'P 1'
#
loop_
_entity.id
_entity.type
_entity.pdbx_description
1 polymer ?
#
loop_
_entity_poly.entity_id
_entity_poly.type
_entity_poly.pdbx_seq_one_letter_code
_entity_poly.pdbx_strand_id
1 'polypeptide(L)'
;MIGPRLAKTCTLSLVLATYCTGIGFAQENNASVTRGVGEFNAAFKAQGMPGVIARLAECWKDVMPNPSQDRVALCFTIDYIASDFSEFNAKRRGGSEPDDLVKIERVLARVNTALKRMKVEQSDRGKLIAGWIKLSAMVVAANENPDARGTRDADQPTFDKARQAVLAKIQNPSAAKFTNVQKLNVIDYKGVMTTVVCGTVDYKRRQDTKSAPRRFVYFVKDREAYVDTGSGAPVDIGPEIIKNFCS
;
A
#
# COMPACT_ATOMS: atom_id res chain seq x y z
N MET A 1 -56.94 -33.74 -13.63
CA MET A 1 -56.24 -32.45 -13.86
C MET A 1 -56.02 -31.78 -12.50
N ILE A 2 -54.87 -32.02 -11.87
CA ILE A 2 -54.31 -31.22 -10.76
C ILE A 2 -52.80 -31.34 -10.94
N GLY A 3 -52.13 -30.23 -11.23
CA GLY A 3 -50.68 -30.19 -11.47
C GLY A 3 -49.88 -30.07 -10.16
N PRO A 4 -48.62 -30.55 -10.13
CA PRO A 4 -47.74 -30.27 -9.01
C PRO A 4 -46.93 -29.00 -9.29
N ARG A 5 -47.13 -27.98 -8.47
CA ARG A 5 -46.17 -26.90 -8.25
C ARG A 5 -45.85 -26.87 -6.76
N LEU A 6 -44.63 -27.20 -6.40
CA LEU A 6 -43.93 -26.64 -5.24
C LEU A 6 -42.46 -27.05 -5.33
N ALA A 7 -41.71 -26.20 -6.02
CA ALA A 7 -40.27 -26.25 -6.10
C ALA A 7 -39.67 -25.54 -4.87
N LYS A 8 -38.73 -26.24 -4.23
CA LYS A 8 -37.45 -25.75 -3.71
C LYS A 8 -37.46 -24.42 -2.95
N THR A 9 -37.36 -24.53 -1.63
CA THR A 9 -36.81 -23.47 -0.78
C THR A 9 -35.74 -24.02 0.15
N CYS A 10 -34.65 -23.24 0.27
CA CYS A 10 -33.64 -23.23 1.33
C CYS A 10 -32.55 -24.31 1.33
N THR A 11 -31.58 -24.15 0.44
CA THR A 11 -30.16 -24.41 0.75
C THR A 11 -29.30 -23.28 0.19
N LEU A 12 -29.32 -22.12 0.85
CA LEU A 12 -28.35 -21.06 0.59
C LEU A 12 -28.09 -20.24 1.86
N SER A 13 -27.40 -20.84 2.82
CA SER A 13 -26.89 -20.13 3.99
C SER A 13 -25.67 -20.83 4.54
N LEU A 14 -24.59 -20.94 3.75
CA LEU A 14 -23.27 -21.29 4.28
C LEU A 14 -22.09 -20.99 3.33
N VAL A 15 -22.00 -19.78 2.74
CA VAL A 15 -20.77 -19.39 1.99
C VAL A 15 -20.26 -17.96 2.31
N LEU A 16 -21.00 -17.14 3.07
CA LEU A 16 -20.58 -15.74 3.30
C LEU A 16 -19.72 -15.49 4.56
N ALA A 17 -19.33 -16.51 5.33
CA ALA A 17 -18.55 -16.29 6.56
C ALA A 17 -17.03 -16.31 6.36
N THR A 18 -16.51 -16.70 5.19
CA THR A 18 -15.06 -16.93 5.00
C THR A 18 -14.30 -15.78 4.33
N TYR A 19 -14.97 -14.70 3.92
CA TYR A 19 -14.32 -13.58 3.22
C TYR A 19 -13.84 -12.44 4.13
N CYS A 20 -14.22 -12.40 5.40
CA CYS A 20 -13.92 -11.26 6.28
C CYS A 20 -12.67 -11.42 7.16
N THR A 21 -12.10 -12.62 7.32
CA THR A 21 -10.98 -12.86 8.25
C THR A 21 -9.58 -12.68 7.64
N GLY A 22 -9.48 -12.46 6.32
CA GLY A 22 -8.19 -12.27 5.64
C GLY A 22 -7.67 -10.82 5.64
N ILE A 23 -8.54 -9.83 5.90
CA ILE A 23 -8.22 -8.41 5.67
C ILE A 23 -7.51 -7.77 6.88
N GLY A 24 -7.73 -8.28 8.10
CA GLY A 24 -7.09 -7.73 9.31
C GLY A 24 -5.56 -7.91 9.34
N PHE A 25 -5.03 -9.02 8.82
CA PHE A 25 -3.59 -9.31 8.87
C PHE A 25 -2.78 -8.62 7.76
N ALA A 26 -3.42 -8.20 6.66
CA ALA A 26 -2.75 -7.47 5.59
C ALA A 26 -2.51 -5.98 5.93
N GLN A 27 -3.16 -5.46 6.98
CA GLN A 27 -3.05 -4.06 7.41
C GLN A 27 -1.68 -3.73 8.00
N GLU A 28 -1.05 -4.65 8.74
CA GLU A 28 0.17 -4.37 9.50
C GLU A 28 1.39 -4.10 8.60
N ASN A 29 1.41 -4.59 7.36
CA ASN A 29 2.58 -4.45 6.48
C ASN A 29 2.30 -3.62 5.22
N ASN A 30 1.28 -2.78 5.22
CA ASN A 30 0.93 -1.96 4.05
C ASN A 30 2.12 -1.07 3.60
N ALA A 31 2.78 -0.42 4.55
CA ALA A 31 3.98 0.37 4.28
C ALA A 31 5.10 -0.47 3.64
N SER A 32 5.31 -1.71 4.12
CA SER A 32 6.34 -2.62 3.61
C SER A 32 6.05 -3.10 2.18
N VAL A 33 4.78 -3.40 1.87
CA VAL A 33 4.35 -3.76 0.51
C VAL A 33 4.45 -2.56 -0.43
N THR A 34 3.95 -1.40 -0.03
CA THR A 34 4.04 -0.16 -0.82
C THR A 34 5.50 0.20 -1.12
N ARG A 35 6.37 0.11 -0.10
CA ARG A 35 7.81 0.29 -0.26
C ARG A 35 8.42 -0.77 -1.18
N GLY A 36 8.01 -2.03 -1.09
CA GLY A 36 8.43 -3.10 -2.00
C GLY A 36 8.12 -2.80 -3.46
N VAL A 37 6.92 -2.29 -3.76
CA VAL A 37 6.57 -1.85 -5.12
C VAL A 37 7.46 -0.69 -5.57
N GLY A 38 7.73 0.26 -4.67
CA GLY A 38 8.65 1.38 -4.92
C GLY A 38 10.07 0.91 -5.24
N GLU A 39 10.61 -0.03 -4.46
CA GLU A 39 11.95 -0.60 -4.66
C GLU A 39 12.04 -1.40 -5.97
N PHE A 40 11.01 -2.18 -6.32
CA PHE A 40 10.91 -2.85 -7.62
C PHE A 40 10.98 -1.84 -8.76
N ASN A 41 10.13 -0.81 -8.74
CA ASN A 41 10.08 0.22 -9.78
C ASN A 41 11.39 0.98 -9.92
N ALA A 42 12.04 1.33 -8.79
CA ALA A 42 13.31 2.01 -8.78
C ALA A 42 14.43 1.15 -9.40
N ALA A 43 14.54 -0.11 -8.99
CA ALA A 43 15.53 -1.04 -9.53
C ALA A 43 15.31 -1.32 -11.02
N PHE A 44 14.05 -1.56 -11.41
CA PHE A 44 13.67 -1.81 -12.79
C PHE A 44 13.94 -0.60 -13.69
N LYS A 45 13.61 0.62 -13.24
CA LYS A 45 13.90 1.85 -13.99
C LYS A 45 15.41 2.07 -14.17
N ALA A 46 16.20 1.72 -13.16
CA ALA A 46 17.65 1.95 -13.18
C ALA A 46 18.39 0.96 -14.09
N GLN A 47 18.06 -0.34 -14.01
CA GLN A 47 18.85 -1.41 -14.65
C GLN A 47 18.00 -2.54 -15.25
N GLY A 48 16.69 -2.37 -15.36
CA GLY A 48 15.76 -3.41 -15.80
C GLY A 48 15.69 -4.60 -14.83
N MET A 49 15.31 -5.77 -15.35
CA MET A 49 15.23 -7.00 -14.55
C MET A 49 16.55 -7.41 -13.87
N PRO A 50 17.75 -7.25 -14.47
CA PRO A 50 19.00 -7.52 -13.77
C PRO A 50 19.14 -6.72 -12.46
N GLY A 51 18.74 -5.44 -12.45
CA GLY A 51 18.72 -4.63 -11.23
C GLY A 51 17.74 -5.14 -10.18
N VAL A 52 16.55 -5.55 -10.62
CA VAL A 52 15.53 -6.15 -9.74
C VAL A 52 16.06 -7.45 -9.11
N ILE A 53 16.69 -8.32 -9.90
CA ILE A 53 17.28 -9.58 -9.44
C ILE A 53 18.39 -9.33 -8.41
N ALA A 54 19.28 -8.36 -8.68
CA ALA A 54 20.32 -7.98 -7.73
C ALA A 54 19.74 -7.46 -6.41
N ARG A 55 18.73 -6.58 -6.49
CA ARG A 55 18.04 -6.05 -5.30
C ARG A 55 17.34 -7.14 -4.52
N LEU A 56 16.69 -8.08 -5.21
CA LEU A 56 16.02 -9.22 -4.60
C LEU A 56 16.99 -10.13 -3.85
N ALA A 57 18.14 -10.44 -4.45
CA ALA A 57 19.18 -11.26 -3.84
C ALA A 57 19.73 -10.61 -2.56
N GLU A 58 19.99 -9.30 -2.60
CA GLU A 58 20.40 -8.53 -1.43
C GLU A 58 19.34 -8.54 -0.33
N CYS A 59 18.07 -8.30 -0.70
CA CYS A 59 16.95 -8.29 0.23
C CYS A 59 16.84 -9.60 1.00
N TRP A 60 16.80 -10.74 0.30
CA TRP A 60 16.70 -12.03 0.97
C TRP A 60 17.95 -12.42 1.75
N LYS A 61 19.15 -12.02 1.29
CA LYS A 61 20.41 -12.22 2.03
C LYS A 61 20.37 -11.51 3.39
N ASP A 62 19.82 -10.29 3.43
CA ASP A 62 19.71 -9.47 4.64
C ASP A 62 18.59 -9.95 5.59
N VAL A 63 17.47 -10.43 5.03
CA VAL A 63 16.29 -10.83 5.82
C VAL A 63 16.40 -12.22 6.42
N MET A 64 16.97 -13.19 5.69
CA MET A 64 16.97 -14.59 6.12
C MET A 64 17.64 -14.88 7.47
N PRO A 65 18.72 -14.17 7.89
CA PRO A 65 19.32 -14.36 9.22
C PRO A 65 18.43 -13.92 10.38
N ASN A 66 17.60 -12.88 10.19
CA ASN A 66 16.74 -12.33 11.23
C ASN A 66 15.42 -11.80 10.63
N PRO A 67 14.49 -12.70 10.28
CA PRO A 67 13.27 -12.31 9.58
C PRO A 67 12.30 -11.59 10.51
N SER A 68 11.73 -10.49 10.02
CA SER A 68 10.55 -9.83 10.59
C SER A 68 9.46 -9.75 9.53
N GLN A 69 8.20 -9.61 9.97
CA GLN A 69 7.05 -9.60 9.05
C GLN A 69 7.17 -8.49 8.01
N ASP A 70 7.57 -7.28 8.42
CA ASP A 70 7.80 -6.14 7.53
C ASP A 70 8.88 -6.40 6.49
N ARG A 71 10.02 -6.92 6.94
CA ARG A 71 11.16 -7.18 6.04
C ARG A 71 10.84 -8.31 5.06
N VAL A 72 10.13 -9.35 5.52
CA VAL A 72 9.65 -10.45 4.68
C VAL A 72 8.60 -9.96 3.68
N ALA A 73 7.63 -9.15 4.12
CA ALA A 73 6.60 -8.57 3.25
C ALA A 73 7.21 -7.73 2.12
N LEU A 74 8.22 -6.92 2.46
CA LEU A 74 8.94 -6.10 1.50
C LEU A 74 9.67 -6.95 0.46
N CYS A 75 10.52 -7.90 0.89
CA CYS A 75 11.26 -8.73 -0.06
C CYS A 75 10.31 -9.59 -0.91
N PHE A 76 9.26 -10.15 -0.29
CA PHE A 76 8.22 -10.89 -1.00
C PHE A 76 7.53 -10.04 -2.07
N THR A 77 7.23 -8.78 -1.78
CA THR A 77 6.57 -7.90 -2.75
C THR A 77 7.44 -7.67 -4.00
N ILE A 78 8.74 -7.39 -3.81
CA ILE A 78 9.69 -7.23 -4.92
C ILE A 78 9.76 -8.53 -5.73
N ASP A 79 9.87 -9.67 -5.05
CA ASP A 79 9.98 -11.01 -5.64
C ASP A 79 8.73 -11.38 -6.45
N TYR A 80 7.54 -11.15 -5.88
CA TYR A 80 6.26 -11.44 -6.50
C TYR A 80 6.03 -10.62 -7.77
N ILE A 81 6.29 -9.31 -7.73
CA ILE A 81 6.14 -8.45 -8.91
C ILE A 81 7.15 -8.84 -9.99
N ALA A 82 8.37 -9.17 -9.61
CA ALA A 82 9.38 -9.67 -10.54
C ALA A 82 8.94 -10.98 -11.23
N SER A 83 8.31 -11.88 -10.47
CA SER A 83 7.73 -13.13 -10.98
C SER A 83 6.63 -12.87 -12.00
N ASP A 84 5.64 -12.07 -11.62
CA ASP A 84 4.49 -11.74 -12.47
C ASP A 84 4.93 -11.04 -13.76
N PHE A 85 5.85 -10.07 -13.65
CA PHE A 85 6.42 -9.36 -14.79
C PHE A 85 7.23 -10.29 -15.72
N SER A 86 8.01 -11.22 -15.16
CA SER A 86 8.79 -12.18 -15.95
C SER A 86 7.87 -13.13 -16.71
N GLU A 87 6.84 -13.67 -16.05
CA GLU A 87 5.83 -14.54 -16.67
C GLU A 87 5.06 -13.81 -17.79
N PHE A 88 4.64 -12.57 -17.55
CA PHE A 88 3.98 -11.73 -18.55
C PHE A 88 4.86 -11.54 -19.80
N ASN A 89 6.15 -11.23 -19.63
CA ASN A 89 7.07 -11.04 -20.75
C ASN A 89 7.35 -12.33 -21.51
N ALA A 90 7.51 -13.46 -20.83
CA ALA A 90 7.72 -14.76 -21.45
C ALA A 90 6.54 -15.11 -22.37
N LYS A 91 5.30 -14.96 -21.87
CA LYS A 91 4.07 -15.18 -22.65
C LYS A 91 3.95 -14.25 -23.85
N ARG A 92 4.24 -12.95 -23.68
CA ARG A 92 4.06 -11.95 -24.74
C ARG A 92 5.09 -12.05 -25.87
N ARG A 93 6.34 -12.42 -25.55
CA ARG A 93 7.44 -12.44 -26.54
C ARG A 93 7.67 -13.81 -27.16
N GLY A 94 6.84 -14.80 -26.87
CA GLY A 94 7.09 -16.20 -27.24
C GLY A 94 8.46 -16.69 -26.74
N GLY A 95 8.90 -16.12 -25.60
CA GLY A 95 10.28 -16.17 -25.14
C GLY A 95 10.54 -17.26 -24.10
N SER A 96 11.83 -17.42 -23.79
CA SER A 96 12.39 -18.34 -22.81
C SER A 96 11.69 -18.31 -21.46
N GLU A 97 11.67 -19.46 -20.79
CA GLU A 97 11.13 -19.66 -19.46
C GLU A 97 11.66 -18.59 -18.47
N PRO A 98 10.83 -18.13 -17.51
CA PRO A 98 11.26 -17.20 -16.47
C PRO A 98 12.55 -17.68 -15.79
N ASP A 99 13.41 -16.73 -15.41
CA ASP A 99 14.59 -17.03 -14.58
C ASP A 99 14.13 -17.84 -13.36
N ASP A 100 14.83 -18.96 -13.09
CA ASP A 100 14.51 -19.85 -11.98
C ASP A 100 14.38 -19.09 -10.66
N LEU A 101 15.14 -18.00 -10.47
CA LEU A 101 15.04 -17.19 -9.28
C LEU A 101 13.63 -16.63 -9.11
N VAL A 102 12.96 -16.15 -10.16
CA VAL A 102 11.68 -15.44 -10.08
C VAL A 102 10.48 -16.33 -10.42
N LYS A 103 10.64 -17.65 -10.52
CA LYS A 103 9.49 -18.56 -10.66
C LYS A 103 8.59 -18.50 -9.43
N ILE A 104 7.28 -18.48 -9.63
CA ILE A 104 6.31 -18.26 -8.54
C ILE A 104 6.44 -19.32 -7.43
N GLU A 105 6.78 -20.56 -7.78
CA GLU A 105 7.02 -21.64 -6.82
C GLU A 105 8.23 -21.35 -5.94
N ARG A 106 9.28 -20.72 -6.50
CA ARG A 106 10.48 -20.32 -5.75
C ARG A 106 10.21 -19.11 -4.86
N VAL A 107 9.45 -18.14 -5.36
CA VAL A 107 8.97 -16.99 -4.58
C VAL A 107 8.19 -17.47 -3.35
N LEU A 108 7.20 -18.34 -3.58
CA LEU A 108 6.36 -18.92 -2.52
C LEU A 108 7.18 -19.80 -1.55
N ALA A 109 8.16 -20.55 -2.04
CA ALA A 109 9.03 -21.35 -1.18
C ALA A 109 9.91 -20.47 -0.27
N ARG A 110 10.48 -19.38 -0.79
CA ARG A 110 11.31 -18.44 0.00
C ARG A 110 10.51 -17.77 1.10
N VAL A 111 9.37 -17.18 0.77
CA VAL A 111 8.53 -16.49 1.78
C VAL A 111 8.01 -17.48 2.84
N ASN A 112 7.60 -18.69 2.45
CA ASN A 112 7.18 -19.71 3.41
C ASN A 112 8.32 -20.14 4.34
N THR A 113 9.55 -20.23 3.82
CA THR A 113 10.73 -20.55 4.63
C THR A 113 11.01 -19.44 5.66
N ALA A 114 10.94 -18.17 5.24
CA ALA A 114 11.14 -17.03 6.13
C ALA A 114 10.06 -16.96 7.23
N LEU A 115 8.78 -17.10 6.85
CA LEU A 115 7.67 -17.11 7.81
C LEU A 115 7.71 -18.32 8.77
N LYS A 116 8.20 -19.47 8.30
CA LYS A 116 8.44 -20.65 9.16
C LYS A 116 9.50 -20.37 10.22
N ARG A 117 10.58 -19.66 9.87
CA ARG A 117 11.63 -19.26 10.84
C ARG A 117 11.08 -18.31 11.91
N MET A 118 10.12 -17.48 11.54
CA MET A 118 9.39 -16.60 12.46
C MET A 118 8.34 -17.33 13.31
N LYS A 119 8.20 -18.66 13.17
CA LYS A 119 7.19 -19.48 13.85
C LYS A 119 5.74 -19.04 13.58
N VAL A 120 5.47 -18.45 12.42
CA VAL A 120 4.10 -18.16 11.99
C VAL A 120 3.40 -19.47 11.65
N GLU A 121 2.17 -19.68 12.10
CA GLU A 121 1.39 -20.89 11.82
C GLU A 121 1.05 -21.04 10.34
N GLN A 122 0.99 -22.28 9.83
CA GLN A 122 0.79 -22.53 8.40
C GLN A 122 -0.48 -21.86 7.84
N SER A 123 -1.58 -21.89 8.60
CA SER A 123 -2.84 -21.23 8.22
C SER A 123 -2.70 -19.71 8.11
N ASP A 124 -1.85 -19.09 8.90
CA ASP A 124 -1.66 -17.64 8.91
C ASP A 124 -0.65 -17.19 7.86
N ARG A 125 0.34 -18.04 7.53
CA ARG A 125 1.23 -17.79 6.37
C ARG A 125 0.44 -17.60 5.09
N GLY A 126 -0.53 -18.47 4.83
CA GLY A 126 -1.38 -18.38 3.64
C GLY A 126 -2.17 -17.07 3.58
N LYS A 127 -2.71 -16.62 4.73
CA LYS A 127 -3.43 -15.34 4.82
C LYS A 127 -2.51 -14.15 4.56
N LEU A 128 -1.32 -14.13 5.16
CA LEU A 128 -0.35 -13.06 4.97
C LEU A 128 0.08 -12.95 3.51
N ILE A 129 0.49 -14.07 2.90
CA ILE A 129 0.92 -14.11 1.50
C ILE A 129 -0.20 -13.64 0.57
N ALA A 130 -1.43 -14.15 0.73
CA ALA A 130 -2.57 -13.72 -0.08
C ALA A 130 -2.88 -12.23 0.10
N GLY A 131 -2.77 -11.72 1.33
CA GLY A 131 -2.91 -10.30 1.66
C GLY A 131 -1.89 -9.44 0.92
N TRP A 132 -0.61 -9.83 0.99
CA TRP A 132 0.48 -9.10 0.31
C TRP A 132 0.37 -9.17 -1.21
N ILE A 133 -0.02 -10.31 -1.79
CA ILE A 133 -0.29 -10.44 -3.24
C ILE A 133 -1.37 -9.45 -3.67
N LYS A 134 -2.52 -9.49 -2.99
CA LYS A 134 -3.66 -8.62 -3.29
C LYS A 134 -3.26 -7.14 -3.20
N LEU A 135 -2.55 -6.77 -2.14
CA LEU A 135 -2.09 -5.41 -1.92
C LEU A 135 -1.07 -4.98 -3.00
N SER A 136 -0.12 -5.85 -3.35
CA SER A 136 0.87 -5.57 -4.41
C SER A 136 0.21 -5.28 -5.75
N ALA A 137 -0.74 -6.13 -6.17
CA ALA A 137 -1.46 -5.95 -7.43
C ALA A 137 -2.22 -4.61 -7.46
N MET A 138 -2.87 -4.24 -6.36
CA MET A 138 -3.56 -2.97 -6.24
C MET A 138 -2.60 -1.77 -6.31
N VAL A 139 -1.46 -1.80 -5.61
CA VAL A 139 -0.45 -0.71 -5.65
C VAL A 139 0.17 -0.59 -7.03
N VAL A 140 0.46 -1.71 -7.71
CA VAL A 140 0.95 -1.71 -9.10
C VAL A 140 -0.08 -1.07 -10.03
N ALA A 141 -1.35 -1.48 -9.95
CA ALA A 141 -2.41 -0.89 -10.77
C ALA A 141 -2.59 0.63 -10.53
N ALA A 142 -2.43 1.10 -9.28
CA ALA A 142 -2.43 2.53 -8.98
C ALA A 142 -1.22 3.28 -9.57
N ASN A 143 -0.08 2.62 -9.73
CA ASN A 143 1.13 3.21 -10.31
C ASN A 143 1.09 3.24 -11.84
N GLU A 144 0.42 2.27 -12.48
CA GLU A 144 0.28 2.16 -13.94
C GLU A 144 -0.77 3.10 -14.53
N ASN A 145 -1.59 3.76 -13.71
CA ASN A 145 -2.57 4.73 -14.16
C ASN A 145 -2.12 6.18 -13.88
N PRO A 146 -1.26 6.78 -14.74
CA PRO A 146 -0.81 8.15 -14.60
C PRO A 146 -1.94 9.17 -14.78
N ASP A 147 -3.07 8.85 -15.43
CA ASP A 147 -4.23 9.75 -15.51
C ASP A 147 -4.90 9.97 -14.14
N ALA A 148 -4.63 9.12 -13.16
CA ALA A 148 -5.04 9.35 -11.77
C ALA A 148 -4.10 10.31 -11.02
N ARG A 149 -2.85 10.49 -11.51
CA ARG A 149 -1.94 11.59 -11.16
C ARG A 149 -2.20 12.71 -12.16
N GLY A 150 -3.27 13.48 -11.95
CA GLY A 150 -3.52 14.63 -12.80
C GLY A 150 -2.26 15.50 -12.87
N THR A 151 -2.08 16.19 -13.99
CA THR A 151 -1.08 17.26 -14.02
C THR A 151 -1.36 18.23 -12.87
N ARG A 152 -0.33 18.90 -12.35
CA ARG A 152 -0.49 19.85 -11.23
C ARG A 152 -1.65 20.83 -11.47
N ASP A 153 -1.88 21.18 -12.73
CA ASP A 153 -2.97 22.05 -13.18
C ASP A 153 -4.34 21.35 -13.17
N ALA A 154 -4.44 20.09 -13.61
CA ALA A 154 -5.69 19.32 -13.58
C ALA A 154 -6.12 18.95 -12.15
N ASP A 155 -5.17 18.71 -11.25
CA ASP A 155 -5.45 18.38 -9.84
C ASP A 155 -5.57 19.63 -8.94
N GLN A 156 -5.38 20.83 -9.49
CA GLN A 156 -5.44 22.09 -8.75
C GLN A 156 -6.72 22.24 -7.91
N PRO A 157 -7.93 21.91 -8.41
CA PRO A 157 -9.15 21.95 -7.60
C PRO A 157 -9.13 21.00 -6.40
N THR A 158 -8.46 19.85 -6.53
CA THR A 158 -8.32 18.87 -5.45
C THR A 158 -7.31 19.37 -4.40
N PHE A 159 -6.20 19.97 -4.85
CA PHE A 159 -5.23 20.59 -3.96
C PHE A 159 -5.82 21.78 -3.20
N ASP A 160 -6.68 22.57 -3.82
CA ASP A 160 -7.33 23.70 -3.14
C ASP A 160 -8.32 23.22 -2.07
N LYS A 161 -9.08 22.16 -2.34
CA LYS A 161 -9.90 21.50 -1.31
C LYS A 161 -9.07 20.96 -0.16
N ALA A 162 -7.94 20.30 -0.46
CA ALA A 162 -7.03 19.79 0.56
C ALA A 162 -6.47 20.92 1.43
N ARG A 163 -6.00 22.01 0.82
CA ARG A 163 -5.52 23.20 1.53
C ARG A 163 -6.60 23.79 2.42
N GLN A 164 -7.80 24.00 1.91
CA GLN A 164 -8.92 24.54 2.70
C GLN A 164 -9.24 23.65 3.91
N ALA A 165 -9.30 22.33 3.72
CA ALA A 165 -9.55 21.39 4.81
C ALA A 165 -8.43 21.43 5.87
N VAL A 166 -7.16 21.55 5.46
CA VAL A 166 -6.03 21.70 6.38
C VAL A 166 -6.05 23.05 7.09
N LEU A 167 -6.32 24.15 6.37
CA LEU A 167 -6.43 25.49 6.95
C LEU A 167 -7.51 25.56 8.04
N ALA A 168 -8.62 24.82 7.88
CA ALA A 168 -9.68 24.72 8.87
C ALA A 168 -9.25 23.97 10.16
N LYS A 169 -8.14 23.24 10.14
CA LYS A 169 -7.62 22.47 11.28
C LYS A 169 -6.49 23.18 12.02
N ILE A 170 -5.99 24.32 11.52
CA ILE A 170 -4.86 25.06 12.11
C ILE A 170 -5.29 26.42 12.66
N GLN A 171 -4.56 26.91 13.66
CA GLN A 171 -4.96 28.09 14.44
C GLN A 171 -4.72 29.43 13.72
N ASN A 172 -3.75 29.49 12.79
CA ASN A 172 -3.41 30.71 12.05
C ASN A 172 -3.30 30.41 10.55
N PRO A 173 -4.44 30.32 9.85
CA PRO A 173 -4.47 29.88 8.46
C PRO A 173 -3.85 30.88 7.47
N SER A 174 -3.87 32.18 7.76
CA SER A 174 -3.42 33.23 6.82
C SER A 174 -1.90 33.26 6.59
N ALA A 175 -1.11 32.73 7.53
CA ALA A 175 0.34 32.64 7.43
C ALA A 175 0.84 31.29 6.90
N ALA A 176 -0.07 30.36 6.59
CA ALA A 176 0.30 28.98 6.29
C ALA A 176 0.91 28.83 4.89
N LYS A 177 2.02 28.09 4.80
CA LYS A 177 2.68 27.80 3.52
C LYS A 177 2.68 26.30 3.25
N PHE A 178 2.15 25.91 2.10
CA PHE A 178 2.07 24.51 1.69
C PHE A 178 3.22 24.15 0.75
N THR A 179 3.91 23.06 1.04
CA THR A 179 5.02 22.52 0.23
C THR A 179 4.87 21.01 0.03
N ASN A 180 5.54 20.46 -0.98
CA ASN A 180 5.53 19.03 -1.30
C ASN A 180 4.13 18.40 -1.41
N VAL A 181 3.17 19.17 -1.94
CA VAL A 181 1.78 18.71 -2.10
C VAL A 181 1.71 17.74 -3.27
N GLN A 182 1.29 16.51 -3.01
CA GLN A 182 1.17 15.44 -3.99
C GLN A 182 -0.13 14.67 -3.79
N LYS A 183 -0.76 14.28 -4.90
CA LYS A 183 -1.90 13.38 -4.90
C LYS A 183 -1.39 11.94 -5.05
N LEU A 184 -1.83 11.06 -4.17
CA LEU A 184 -1.48 9.64 -4.17
C LEU A 184 -2.74 8.80 -4.21
N ASN A 185 -2.67 7.66 -4.88
CA ASN A 185 -3.64 6.60 -4.72
C ASN A 185 -3.01 5.55 -3.82
N VAL A 186 -3.66 5.32 -2.69
CA VAL A 186 -3.18 4.50 -1.58
C VAL A 186 -4.29 3.56 -1.17
N ILE A 187 -3.96 2.47 -0.50
CA ILE A 187 -4.95 1.49 -0.09
C ILE A 187 -5.29 1.75 1.36
N ASP A 188 -6.58 1.95 1.64
CA ASP A 188 -7.08 2.17 2.98
C ASP A 188 -7.09 0.89 3.83
N TYR A 189 -7.44 1.05 5.10
CA TYR A 189 -7.56 -0.06 6.04
C TYR A 189 -8.62 -1.09 5.62
N LYS A 190 -9.54 -0.77 4.70
CA LYS A 190 -10.53 -1.70 4.15
C LYS A 190 -10.00 -2.44 2.91
N GLY A 191 -8.75 -2.19 2.50
CA GLY A 191 -8.20 -2.75 1.28
C GLY A 191 -8.79 -2.11 0.03
N VAL A 192 -9.34 -0.89 0.14
CA VAL A 192 -9.95 -0.15 -0.95
C VAL A 192 -8.99 0.93 -1.42
N MET A 193 -8.84 1.06 -2.74
CA MET A 193 -8.08 2.16 -3.33
C MET A 193 -8.76 3.49 -2.95
N THR A 194 -8.02 4.35 -2.28
CA THR A 194 -8.45 5.68 -1.88
C THR A 194 -7.46 6.71 -2.39
N THR A 195 -7.98 7.85 -2.82
CA THR A 195 -7.14 8.96 -3.25
C THR A 195 -6.92 9.88 -2.06
N VAL A 196 -5.64 10.15 -1.76
CA VAL A 196 -5.23 11.10 -0.74
C VAL A 196 -4.39 12.22 -1.35
N VAL A 197 -4.38 13.36 -0.68
CA VAL A 197 -3.42 14.44 -0.93
C VAL A 197 -2.51 14.54 0.28
N CYS A 198 -1.22 14.34 0.07
CA CYS A 198 -0.18 14.43 1.08
C CYS A 198 0.62 15.70 0.88
N GLY A 199 1.19 16.23 1.96
CA GLY A 199 2.16 17.31 1.84
C GLY A 199 2.63 17.83 3.19
N THR A 200 3.24 19.00 3.15
CA THR A 200 3.71 19.73 4.33
C THR A 200 3.03 21.09 4.39
N VAL A 201 2.62 21.50 5.58
CA VAL A 201 2.12 22.84 5.89
C VAL A 201 2.99 23.45 6.98
N ASP A 202 3.53 24.63 6.73
CA ASP A 202 4.26 25.42 7.71
C ASP A 202 3.29 26.41 8.36
N TYR A 203 3.09 26.32 9.68
CA TYR A 203 2.27 27.25 10.44
C TYR A 203 2.76 27.43 11.88
N LYS A 204 2.38 28.56 12.49
CA LYS A 204 2.68 28.90 13.88
C LYS A 204 1.53 28.46 14.79
N ARG A 205 1.82 27.64 15.81
CA ARG A 205 0.87 27.34 16.91
C ARG A 205 0.83 28.49 17.90
N ARG A 206 -0.26 28.65 18.65
CA ARG A 206 -0.39 29.68 19.70
C ARG A 206 0.75 29.65 20.73
N GLN A 207 1.28 28.47 21.04
CA GLN A 207 2.34 28.27 22.02
C GLN A 207 3.75 28.37 21.43
N ASP A 208 3.88 28.32 20.11
CA ASP A 208 5.19 28.30 19.45
C ASP A 208 5.59 29.72 19.05
N THR A 209 6.86 30.08 19.27
CA THR A 209 7.42 31.36 18.83
C THR A 209 7.73 31.39 17.34
N LYS A 210 7.95 30.22 16.72
CA LYS A 210 8.32 30.04 15.30
C LYS A 210 7.33 29.12 14.58
N SER A 211 7.23 29.31 13.27
CA SER A 211 6.53 28.39 12.37
C SER A 211 7.33 27.09 12.22
N ALA A 212 6.66 25.95 12.15
CA ALA A 212 7.30 24.66 11.94
C ALA A 212 6.61 23.87 10.82
N PRO A 213 7.37 23.18 9.94
CA PRO A 213 6.80 22.32 8.92
C PRO A 213 6.12 21.11 9.56
N ARG A 214 4.86 20.89 9.23
CA ARG A 214 4.05 19.76 9.69
C ARG A 214 3.50 18.99 8.50
N ARG A 215 3.54 17.66 8.57
CA ARG A 215 2.97 16.83 7.50
C ARG A 215 1.44 16.84 7.61
N PHE A 216 0.76 16.65 6.49
CA PHE A 216 -0.69 16.46 6.46
C PHE A 216 -1.08 15.41 5.42
N VAL A 217 -2.28 14.86 5.61
CA VAL A 217 -2.98 14.02 4.65
C VAL A 217 -4.43 14.47 4.53
N TYR A 218 -4.96 14.46 3.31
CA TYR A 218 -6.35 14.76 3.02
C TYR A 218 -6.97 13.63 2.19
N PHE A 219 -8.07 13.06 2.67
CA PHE A 219 -8.81 12.02 1.97
C PHE A 219 -9.81 12.66 1.00
N VAL A 220 -9.61 12.46 -0.29
CA VAL A 220 -10.41 13.15 -1.33
C VAL A 220 -11.88 12.75 -1.26
N LYS A 221 -12.15 11.48 -0.98
CA LYS A 221 -13.51 10.92 -0.89
C LYS A 221 -14.25 11.45 0.34
N ASP A 222 -13.61 11.37 1.51
CA ASP A 222 -14.23 11.68 2.80
C ASP A 222 -14.18 13.19 3.12
N ARG A 223 -13.42 13.96 2.33
CA ARG A 223 -13.19 15.40 2.50
C ARG A 223 -12.62 15.75 3.87
N GLU A 224 -11.85 14.84 4.45
CA GLU A 224 -11.29 14.96 5.77
C GLU A 224 -9.77 15.14 5.70
N ALA A 225 -9.24 16.07 6.50
CA ALA A 225 -7.82 16.33 6.62
C ALA A 225 -7.31 16.03 8.03
N TYR A 226 -6.12 15.45 8.08
CA TYR A 226 -5.35 15.21 9.29
C TYR A 226 -4.01 15.93 9.17
N VAL A 227 -3.60 16.59 10.24
CA VAL A 227 -2.35 17.36 10.31
C VAL A 227 -1.57 16.83 11.50
N ASP A 228 -0.28 16.58 11.31
CA ASP A 228 0.62 16.28 12.41
C ASP A 228 0.70 17.53 13.30
N THR A 229 0.02 17.48 14.44
CA THR A 229 -0.01 18.64 15.33
C THR A 229 1.27 18.76 16.14
N GLY A 230 2.13 17.74 16.15
CA GLY A 230 3.34 17.68 16.96
C GLY A 230 3.06 17.86 18.45
N SER A 231 1.86 17.53 18.93
CA SER A 231 1.45 17.71 20.32
C SER A 231 1.90 16.55 21.21
N GLY A 232 2.13 15.36 20.63
CA GLY A 232 2.45 14.14 21.38
C GLY A 232 1.32 13.69 22.33
N ALA A 233 0.14 14.31 22.24
CA ALA A 233 -1.00 13.94 23.05
C ALA A 233 -1.52 12.55 22.64
N PRO A 234 -2.00 11.72 23.58
CA PRO A 234 -2.51 10.37 23.28
C PRO A 234 -3.67 10.32 22.27
N VAL A 235 -4.31 11.47 22.00
CA VAL A 235 -5.45 11.60 21.08
C VAL A 235 -5.03 12.09 19.69
N ASP A 236 -3.75 12.44 19.49
CA ASP A 236 -3.24 12.87 18.19
C ASP A 236 -2.98 11.67 17.27
N ILE A 237 -4.04 11.23 16.59
CA ILE A 237 -3.96 10.15 15.59
C ILE A 237 -3.38 10.62 14.24
N GLY A 238 -3.16 11.93 14.08
CA GLY A 238 -2.68 12.54 12.83
C GLY A 238 -1.37 11.94 12.33
N PRO A 239 -0.30 11.88 13.16
CA PRO A 239 0.98 11.31 12.76
C PRO A 239 0.90 9.87 12.25
N GLU A 240 0.10 9.01 12.88
CA GLU A 240 -0.03 7.60 12.49
C GLU A 240 -0.80 7.45 11.17
N ILE A 241 -1.88 8.20 10.99
CA ILE A 241 -2.61 8.24 9.72
C ILE A 241 -1.69 8.75 8.61
N ILE A 242 -1.00 9.87 8.82
CA ILE A 242 -0.08 10.44 7.83
C ILE A 242 1.03 9.45 7.46
N LYS A 243 1.61 8.76 8.44
CA LYS A 243 2.64 7.74 8.21
C LYS A 243 2.15 6.62 7.31
N ASN A 244 0.91 6.17 7.50
CA ASN A 244 0.34 5.04 6.76
C ASN A 244 -0.08 5.40 5.32
N PHE A 245 -0.30 6.69 5.03
CA PHE A 245 -0.85 7.13 3.74
C PHE A 245 0.08 8.05 2.93
N CYS A 246 1.14 8.60 3.52
CA CYS A 246 2.02 9.60 2.89
C CYS A 246 3.51 9.23 2.92
N SER A 247 3.83 7.94 3.08
CA SER A 247 5.19 7.38 3.05
C SER A 247 5.82 7.42 1.67
#